data_AF-A0A8T7KT99-F1
#
_entry.id   AF-A0A8T7KT99-F1
#
_cell.length_a   1.000
_cell.length_b   1.000
_cell.length_c   1.000
_cell.angle_alpha   90.00
_cell.angle_beta   90.00
_cell.angle_gamma   90.00
#
_symmetry.space_group_name_H-M   'P 1'
#
loop_
_entity.id
_entity.type
_entity.pdbx_description
1 polymer ?
#
loop_
_entity_poly.entity_id
_entity_poly.type
_entity_poly.pdbx_seq_one_letter_code
_entity_poly.pdbx_strand_id
1 'polypeptide(L)'
;MESKSAHFLRLAGIVLGLTLIVFILVLSIGFINNWHDPVAFSNGFFIAGGILITLGALSVAGGFLQRADFKMTYSESAGQANLAERSQRIVTDVLQRYGTMTLLLGAGTLLIVIAVLIGKLLL
;
A
#
# COMPACT_ATOMS: atom_id res chain seq x y z
N MET A 1 0.78 28.81 -7.05
CA MET A 1 1.66 27.67 -6.65
C MET A 1 1.05 26.81 -5.53
N GLU A 2 -0.26 26.88 -5.26
CA GLU A 2 -0.94 26.22 -4.12
C GLU A 2 -1.46 24.79 -4.35
N SER A 3 -1.41 24.25 -5.57
CA SER A 3 -2.01 22.92 -5.85
C SER A 3 -1.17 21.76 -5.30
N LYS A 4 0.16 21.80 -5.40
CA LYS A 4 1.02 20.62 -5.12
C LYS A 4 1.09 20.27 -3.62
N SER A 5 1.06 21.27 -2.74
CA SER A 5 1.12 21.08 -1.28
C SER A 5 -0.13 20.40 -0.73
N ALA A 6 -1.31 20.77 -1.23
CA ALA A 6 -2.58 20.17 -0.81
C ALA A 6 -2.67 18.67 -1.17
N HIS A 7 -2.21 18.30 -2.37
CA HIS A 7 -2.17 16.90 -2.78
C HIS A 7 -1.17 16.07 -1.95
N PHE A 8 -0.02 16.65 -1.65
CA PHE A 8 0.98 16.00 -0.79
C PHE A 8 0.46 15.77 0.63
N LEU A 9 -0.16 16.79 1.24
CA LEU A 9 -0.78 16.69 2.57
C LEU A 9 -1.88 15.64 2.62
N ARG A 10 -2.73 15.59 1.59
CA ARG A 10 -3.78 14.58 1.49
C ARG A 10 -3.21 13.16 1.41
N LEU A 11 -2.16 12.96 0.62
CA LEU A 11 -1.50 11.66 0.50
C LEU A 11 -0.83 11.25 1.81
N ALA A 12 -0.09 12.17 2.45
CA ALA A 12 0.51 11.94 3.76
C ALA A 12 -0.55 11.60 4.82
N GLY A 13 -1.68 12.32 4.84
CA GLY A 13 -2.79 12.04 5.74
C GLY A 13 -3.38 10.63 5.56
N ILE A 14 -3.52 10.16 4.32
CA ILE A 14 -3.99 8.80 4.04
C ILE A 14 -2.96 7.76 4.51
N VAL A 15 -1.68 7.97 4.23
CA VAL A 15 -0.60 7.07 4.66
C VAL A 15 -0.56 6.97 6.19
N LEU A 16 -0.62 8.11 6.88
CA LEU A 16 -0.63 8.16 8.34
C LEU A 16 -1.88 7.49 8.91
N GLY A 17 -3.06 7.74 8.32
CA GLY A 17 -4.30 7.09 8.73
C GLY A 17 -4.25 5.57 8.60
N LEU A 18 -3.74 5.06 7.47
CA LEU A 18 -3.58 3.61 7.26
C LEU A 18 -2.57 3.01 8.23
N THR A 19 -1.46 3.72 8.48
CA THR A 19 -0.45 3.33 9.47
C THR A 19 -1.06 3.23 10.86
N LEU A 20 -1.88 4.22 11.26
CA LEU A 20 -2.59 4.25 12.55
C LEU A 20 -3.54 3.06 12.72
N ILE A 21 -4.30 2.73 11.68
CA ILE A 21 -5.22 1.58 11.70
C ILE A 21 -4.44 0.29 11.94
N VAL A 22 -3.38 0.05 11.16
CA VAL A 22 -2.56 -1.15 11.30
C VAL A 22 -1.84 -1.16 12.65
N PHE A 23 -1.44 0.01 13.15
CA PHE A 23 -0.81 0.14 14.45
C PHE A 23 -1.73 -0.32 15.58
N ILE A 24 -2.99 0.13 15.57
CA ILE A 24 -4.02 -0.28 16.54
C ILE A 24 -4.28 -1.78 16.45
N LEU A 25 -4.27 -2.37 15.24
CA LEU A 25 -4.43 -3.81 15.06
C LEU A 25 -3.28 -4.58 15.70
N VAL A 26 -2.03 -4.19 15.48
CA VAL A 26 -0.86 -4.84 16.10
C VAL A 26 -0.92 -4.72 17.63
N LEU A 27 -1.29 -3.56 18.16
CA LEU A 27 -1.46 -3.39 19.61
C LEU A 27 -2.57 -4.26 20.18
N SER A 28 -3.69 -4.36 19.47
CA SER A 28 -4.83 -5.19 19.88
C SER A 28 -4.46 -6.67 19.88
N ILE A 29 -3.72 -7.13 18.86
CA ILE A 29 -3.18 -8.49 18.79
C ILE A 29 -2.20 -8.74 19.93
N GLY A 30 -1.30 -7.79 20.22
CA GLY A 30 -0.35 -7.90 21.32
C GLY A 30 -1.04 -7.94 22.67
N PHE A 31 -2.10 -7.16 22.87
CA PHE A 31 -2.91 -7.17 24.08
C PHE A 31 -3.60 -8.53 24.29
N ILE A 32 -4.27 -9.06 23.25
CA ILE A 32 -4.95 -10.36 23.31
C ILE A 32 -3.95 -11.50 23.59
N ASN A 33 -2.76 -11.42 22.98
CA ASN A 33 -1.70 -12.41 23.17
C ASN A 33 -0.81 -12.15 24.40
N ASN A 34 -1.15 -11.16 25.24
CA ASN A 34 -0.40 -10.81 26.44
C ASN A 34 1.10 -10.60 26.17
N TRP A 35 1.43 -9.85 25.13
CA TRP A 35 2.80 -9.44 24.86
C TRP A 35 3.26 -8.44 25.92
N HIS A 36 4.25 -8.85 26.71
CA HIS A 36 4.89 -7.99 27.72
C HIS A 36 6.27 -7.50 27.26
N ASP A 37 6.90 -8.22 26.33
CA ASP A 37 8.23 -7.89 25.83
C ASP A 37 8.17 -6.92 24.64
N PRO A 38 8.99 -5.85 24.64
CA PRO A 38 9.11 -4.93 23.50
C PRO A 38 9.49 -5.62 22.18
N VAL A 39 10.22 -6.73 22.26
CA VAL A 39 10.62 -7.54 21.10
C VAL A 39 9.41 -8.11 20.36
N ALA A 40 8.39 -8.56 21.09
CA ALA A 40 7.18 -9.12 20.48
C ALA A 40 6.43 -8.05 19.67
N PHE A 41 6.31 -6.84 20.22
CA PHE A 41 5.72 -5.71 19.50
C PHE A 41 6.55 -5.29 18.28
N SER A 42 7.87 -5.20 18.42
CA SER A 42 8.77 -4.89 17.30
C SER A 42 8.58 -5.88 16.15
N ASN A 43 8.57 -7.19 16.45
CA ASN A 43 8.33 -8.23 15.46
C ASN A 43 6.94 -8.11 14.82
N GLY A 44 5.90 -7.83 15.61
CA GLY A 44 4.54 -7.62 15.10
C GLY A 44 4.46 -6.47 14.10
N PHE A 45 5.07 -5.32 14.41
CA PHE A 45 5.13 -4.17 13.50
C PHE A 45 5.97 -4.47 12.25
N PHE A 46 7.08 -5.19 12.40
CA PHE A 46 7.93 -5.58 11.27
C PHE A 46 7.20 -6.50 10.30
N ILE A 47 6.51 -7.53 10.82
CA ILE A 47 5.71 -8.46 10.01
C ILE A 47 4.56 -7.71 9.32
N ALA A 48 3.82 -6.88 10.04
CA ALA A 48 2.73 -6.09 9.47
C ALA A 48 3.24 -5.16 8.35
N GLY A 49 4.37 -4.49 8.57
CA GLY A 49 5.02 -3.65 7.55
C GLY A 49 5.44 -4.46 6.31
N GLY A 50 6.04 -5.63 6.51
CA GLY A 50 6.42 -6.54 5.43
C GLY A 50 5.22 -7.04 4.60
N ILE A 51 4.10 -7.34 5.25
CA ILE A 51 2.84 -7.73 4.59
C ILE A 51 2.35 -6.57 3.71
N LEU A 52 2.29 -5.35 4.21
CA LEU A 52 1.84 -4.20 3.43
C LEU A 52 2.72 -3.96 2.20
N ILE A 53 4.05 -4.04 2.34
CA ILE A 53 4.98 -3.89 1.21
C ILE A 53 4.75 -4.99 0.18
N THR A 54 4.57 -6.23 0.62
CA THR A 54 4.31 -7.38 -0.25
C THR A 54 3.00 -7.19 -1.01
N LEU A 55 1.92 -6.79 -0.34
CA LEU A 55 0.64 -6.47 -0.97
C LEU A 55 0.77 -5.30 -1.97
N GLY A 56 1.58 -4.30 -1.65
CA GLY A 56 1.93 -3.21 -2.56
C GLY A 56 2.61 -3.72 -3.83
N ALA A 57 3.61 -4.59 -3.70
CA ALA A 57 4.29 -5.21 -4.84
C ALA A 57 3.34 -6.07 -5.68
N LEU A 58 2.49 -6.89 -5.03
CA LEU A 58 1.49 -7.71 -5.71
C LEU A 58 0.45 -6.89 -6.46
N SER A 59 0.07 -5.71 -5.95
CA SER A 59 -0.87 -4.81 -6.65
C SER A 59 -0.36 -4.35 -8.01
N VAL A 60 0.95 -4.18 -8.14
CA VAL A 60 1.62 -3.84 -9.40
C VAL A 60 1.83 -5.06 -10.27
N ALA A 61 2.30 -6.17 -9.70
CA ALA A 61 2.54 -7.42 -10.42
C ALA A 61 1.27 -8.00 -11.05
N GLY A 62 0.15 -8.02 -10.30
CA GLY A 62 -1.16 -8.41 -10.82
C GLY A 62 -1.60 -7.53 -12.00
N GLY A 63 -1.17 -6.28 -12.01
CA GLY A 63 -1.43 -5.37 -13.12
C GLY A 63 -0.62 -5.61 -14.38
N PHE A 64 0.61 -6.09 -14.24
CA PHE A 64 1.40 -6.55 -15.37
C PHE A 64 0.81 -7.82 -15.99
N LEU A 65 0.38 -8.77 -15.15
CA LEU A 65 -0.25 -10.02 -15.61
C LEU A 65 -1.54 -9.75 -16.40
N GLN A 66 -2.37 -8.80 -15.97
CA GLN A 66 -3.60 -8.46 -16.67
C GLN A 66 -3.35 -7.86 -18.07
N ARG A 67 -2.21 -7.16 -18.27
CA ARG A 67 -1.81 -6.63 -19.59
C ARG A 67 -1.22 -7.70 -20.51
N ALA A 68 -0.69 -8.78 -19.93
CA ALA A 68 -0.16 -9.92 -20.69
C ALA A 68 -1.27 -10.85 -21.20
N ASP A 69 -2.53 -10.67 -20.79
CA ASP A 69 -3.66 -11.43 -21.31
C ASP A 69 -4.09 -10.89 -22.69
N PHE A 70 -3.60 -11.55 -23.73
CA PHE A 70 -3.91 -11.24 -25.12
C PHE A 70 -5.40 -11.43 -25.46
N LYS A 71 -6.14 -12.32 -24.77
CA LYS A 71 -7.59 -12.50 -25.02
C LYS A 71 -8.38 -11.28 -24.57
N MET A 72 -8.02 -10.73 -23.42
CA MET A 72 -8.65 -9.51 -22.90
C MET A 72 -8.37 -8.33 -23.83
N THR A 73 -7.11 -8.18 -24.27
CA THR A 73 -6.69 -7.13 -25.21
C THR A 73 -7.38 -7.23 -26.58
N TYR A 74 -7.57 -8.45 -27.10
CA TYR A 74 -8.28 -8.70 -28.37
C TYR A 74 -9.78 -8.40 -28.28
N SER A 75 -10.42 -8.79 -27.17
CA SER A 75 -11.85 -8.53 -26.95
C SER A 75 -12.16 -7.03 -26.86
N GLU A 76 -11.26 -6.24 -26.27
CA GLU A 76 -11.35 -4.78 -26.23
C GLU A 76 -11.12 -4.10 -27.60
N SER A 77 -10.32 -4.69 -28.48
CA SER A 77 -10.13 -4.18 -29.85
C SER A 77 -11.22 -4.60 -30.83
N ALA A 78 -11.89 -5.72 -30.57
CA ALA A 78 -12.98 -6.22 -31.40
C ALA A 78 -14.33 -5.54 -31.07
N GLY A 79 -14.53 -5.12 -29.81
CA GLY A 79 -15.62 -4.21 -29.45
C GLY A 79 -15.25 -2.78 -29.85
N GLN A 80 -16.18 -2.05 -30.47
CA GLN A 80 -16.01 -0.64 -30.89
C GLN A 80 -15.85 0.34 -29.71
N ALA A 81 -14.88 0.12 -28.82
CA ALA A 81 -14.53 1.08 -27.80
C ALA A 81 -13.83 2.27 -28.47
N ASN A 82 -14.37 3.46 -28.27
CA ASN A 82 -13.77 4.70 -28.75
C ASN A 82 -12.34 4.81 -28.17
N LEU A 83 -11.34 5.07 -29.02
CA LEU A 83 -9.91 5.11 -28.64
C LEU A 83 -9.65 6.03 -27.44
N ALA A 84 -10.45 7.09 -27.30
CA ALA A 84 -10.40 8.02 -26.17
C ALA A 84 -10.83 7.38 -24.84
N GLU A 85 -11.89 6.57 -24.82
CA GLU A 85 -12.38 5.88 -23.62
C GLU A 85 -11.39 4.82 -23.14
N ARG A 86 -10.77 4.11 -24.08
CA ARG A 86 -9.73 3.11 -23.79
C ARG A 86 -8.49 3.75 -23.17
N SER A 87 -8.05 4.88 -23.70
CA SER A 87 -6.92 5.65 -23.16
C SER A 87 -7.20 6.15 -21.73
N GLN A 88 -8.39 6.73 -21.49
CA GLN A 88 -8.78 7.20 -20.14
C GLN A 88 -8.82 6.06 -19.11
N ARG A 89 -9.33 4.88 -19.48
CA ARG A 89 -9.35 3.72 -18.59
C ARG A 89 -7.94 3.24 -18.25
N ILE A 90 -7.06 3.12 -19.24
CA ILE A 90 -5.65 2.73 -19.02
C ILE A 90 -4.95 3.73 -18.09
N VAL A 91 -5.16 5.03 -18.27
CA VAL A 91 -4.57 6.07 -17.41
C VAL A 91 -5.09 5.97 -15.98
N THR A 92 -6.39 5.73 -15.81
CA THR A 92 -7.02 5.57 -14.48
C THR A 92 -6.49 4.33 -13.75
N ASP A 93 -6.38 3.19 -14.45
CA ASP A 93 -5.84 1.96 -13.88
C ASP A 93 -4.36 2.08 -13.48
N VAL A 94 -3.56 2.81 -14.29
CA VAL A 94 -2.16 3.13 -13.96
C VAL A 94 -2.11 3.98 -12.69
N LEU A 95 -2.84 5.10 -12.66
CA LEU A 95 -2.84 6.03 -11.53
C LEU A 95 -3.28 5.33 -10.24
N GLN A 96 -4.32 4.51 -10.30
CA GLN A 96 -4.82 3.78 -9.15
C GLN A 96 -3.78 2.77 -8.64
N ARG A 97 -3.14 1.99 -9.52
CA ARG A 97 -2.12 0.99 -9.13
C ARG A 97 -0.88 1.61 -8.51
N TYR A 98 -0.29 2.61 -9.17
CA TYR A 98 0.89 3.29 -8.63
C TYR A 98 0.54 4.06 -7.34
N GLY A 99 -0.68 4.60 -7.25
CA GLY A 99 -1.22 5.18 -6.02
C GLY A 99 -1.27 4.17 -4.87
N THR A 100 -1.91 3.01 -5.08
CA THR A 100 -2.00 1.94 -4.06
C THR A 100 -0.62 1.42 -3.66
N MET A 101 0.28 1.20 -4.61
CA MET A 101 1.66 0.79 -4.33
C MET A 101 2.37 1.81 -3.43
N THR A 102 2.30 3.10 -3.78
CA THR A 102 2.96 4.18 -3.03
C THR A 102 2.40 4.30 -1.62
N LEU A 103 1.08 4.18 -1.46
CA LEU A 103 0.42 4.21 -0.15
C LEU A 103 0.86 3.05 0.74
N LEU A 104 0.86 1.82 0.21
CA LEU A 104 1.22 0.62 0.94
C LEU A 104 2.72 0.57 1.27
N LEU A 105 3.58 1.01 0.36
CA LEU A 105 5.02 1.17 0.64
C LEU A 105 5.27 2.21 1.72
N GLY A 106 4.63 3.38 1.63
CA GLY A 106 4.77 4.44 2.62
C GLY A 106 4.37 3.98 4.02
N ALA A 107 3.18 3.38 4.15
CA ALA A 107 2.70 2.87 5.43
C ALA A 107 3.55 1.70 5.95
N GLY A 108 3.89 0.73 5.08
CA GLY A 108 4.72 -0.40 5.45
C GLY A 108 6.12 0.00 5.92
N THR A 109 6.73 0.97 5.24
CA THR A 109 8.04 1.50 5.64
C THR A 109 7.97 2.21 6.99
N LEU A 110 6.93 3.02 7.23
CA LEU A 110 6.72 3.67 8.53
C LEU A 110 6.57 2.65 9.67
N LEU A 111 5.82 1.56 9.46
CA LEU A 111 5.69 0.49 10.45
C LEU A 111 7.04 -0.20 10.73
N ILE A 112 7.86 -0.43 9.71
CA ILE A 112 9.21 -0.99 9.89
C ILE A 112 10.11 -0.02 10.67
N VAL A 113 10.02 1.29 10.39
CA VAL A 113 10.77 2.29 11.16
C VAL A 113 10.34 2.28 12.63
N ILE A 114 9.03 2.19 12.90
CA ILE A 114 8.50 2.04 14.26
C ILE A 114 9.01 0.75 14.91
N ALA A 115 9.02 -0.37 14.19
CA ALA A 115 9.54 -1.63 14.68
C ALA A 115 11.01 -1.52 15.10
N VAL A 116 11.85 -0.92 14.25
CA VAL A 116 13.29 -0.70 14.53
C VAL A 116 13.48 0.25 15.71
N LEU A 117 12.68 1.32 15.80
CA LEU A 117 12.74 2.25 16.94
C LEU A 117 12.42 1.55 18.26
N ILE A 118 11.35 0.75 18.30
CA ILE A 118 11.00 -0.06 19.48
C ILE A 118 12.15 -1.02 19.83
N GLY A 119 12.65 -1.76 18.83
CA GLY A 119 13.71 -2.75 19.04
C GLY A 119 15.07 -2.16 19.42
N LYS A 120 15.31 -0.86 19.21
CA LYS A 120 16.59 -0.21 19.55
C LYS A 120 16.50 0.69 20.78
N LEU A 121 15.33 1.25 21.08
CA LEU A 121 15.13 2.17 22.21
C LEU A 121 14.56 1.49 23.45
N LEU A 122 13.85 0.37 23.30
CA LEU A 122 13.17 -0.33 24.40
C LEU A 122 13.78 -1.72 24.71
N LEU A 123 14.85 -2.08 24.02
CA LEU A 123 15.61 -3.33 24.16
C LEU A 123 16.99 -2.97 24.72
#